data_AF-A0A2P8HYN7-F1
#
_entry.id   AF-A0A2P8HYN7-F1
#
_cell.length_a   1.000
_cell.length_b   1.000
_cell.length_c   1.000
_cell.angle_alpha   90.00
_cell.angle_beta   90.00
_cell.angle_gamma   90.00
#
_symmetry.space_group_name_H-M   'P 1'
#
loop_
_entity.id
_entity.type
_entity.pdbx_description
1 polymer ?
#
loop_
_entity_poly.entity_id
_entity_poly.type
_entity_poly.pdbx_seq_one_letter_code
_entity_poly.pdbx_strand_id
1 'polypeptide(L)'
;MELYIMTYVIHWLMALFFFLLLPFPFILKGVNGEQKFWLLNVYRWIFHLSHAGVIISLASGVMLADTYLSSWFFAVMILWLVISAMLGFTAKYARIIREGGAVSVIEERRLFWFSLALSAAVFLMFVVKFAPWITGDLT
;
A
#
# COMPACT_ATOMS: atom_id res chain seq x y z
N MET A 1 14.82 5.90 -24.50
CA MET A 1 15.62 5.25 -23.44
C MET A 1 15.54 6.03 -22.13
N GLU A 2 15.83 7.33 -22.12
CA GLU A 2 15.78 8.18 -20.91
C GLU A 2 14.42 8.21 -20.21
N LEU A 3 13.32 8.41 -20.96
CA LEU A 3 11.96 8.40 -20.41
C LEU A 3 11.59 7.07 -19.74
N TYR A 4 12.04 5.95 -20.31
CA TYR A 4 11.80 4.62 -19.74
C TYR A 4 12.51 4.46 -18.39
N ILE A 5 13.78 4.86 -18.32
CA ILE A 5 14.57 4.82 -17.09
C ILE A 5 13.94 5.73 -16.02
N MET A 6 13.53 6.95 -16.38
CA MET A 6 12.85 7.85 -15.45
C MET A 6 11.55 7.24 -14.91
N THR A 7 10.73 6.65 -15.78
CA THR A 7 9.46 6.03 -15.40
C THR A 7 9.70 4.84 -14.47
N TYR A 8 10.71 4.03 -14.76
CA TYR A 8 11.12 2.90 -13.93
C TYR A 8 11.58 3.33 -12.53
N VAL A 9 12.45 4.36 -12.45
CA VAL A 9 12.91 4.91 -11.18
C VAL A 9 11.75 5.48 -10.37
N ILE A 10 10.86 6.25 -10.99
CA ILE A 10 9.68 6.80 -10.32
C ILE A 10 8.77 5.69 -9.78
N HIS A 11 8.53 4.64 -10.58
CA HIS A 11 7.73 3.49 -10.17
C HIS A 11 8.30 2.82 -8.92
N TRP A 12 9.61 2.59 -8.89
CA TRP A 12 10.31 2.02 -7.74
C TRP A 12 10.33 2.93 -6.51
N LEU A 13 10.51 4.24 -6.71
CA LEU A 13 10.43 5.20 -5.61
C LEU A 13 9.05 5.19 -4.96
N MET A 14 7.97 5.05 -5.75
CA MET A 14 6.62 4.93 -5.20
C MET A 14 6.44 3.64 -4.39
N ALA A 15 7.07 2.54 -4.81
CA ALA A 15 7.04 1.26 -4.08
C ALA A 15 7.53 1.38 -2.62
N LEU A 16 8.48 2.29 -2.35
CA LEU A 16 9.00 2.54 -0.99
C LEU A 16 7.92 3.00 -0.02
N PHE A 17 6.96 3.82 -0.46
CA PHE A 17 5.88 4.26 0.42
C PHE A 17 4.95 3.10 0.83
N PHE A 18 4.79 2.10 -0.04
CA PHE A 18 4.01 0.91 0.30
C PHE A 18 4.74 0.01 1.30
N PHE A 19 6.08 -0.09 1.22
CA PHE A 19 6.87 -0.79 2.24
C PHE A 19 6.68 -0.21 3.64
N LEU A 20 6.57 1.12 3.76
CA LEU A 20 6.32 1.78 5.04
C LEU A 20 4.95 1.43 5.67
N LEU A 21 4.00 0.92 4.86
CA LEU A 21 2.69 0.47 5.34
C LEU A 21 2.74 -0.93 5.96
N LEU A 22 3.69 -1.78 5.57
CA LEU A 22 3.81 -3.16 6.08
C LEU A 22 3.96 -3.26 7.61
N PRO A 23 4.81 -2.45 8.29
CA PRO A 23 4.95 -2.54 9.73
C PRO A 23 3.78 -1.89 10.49
N PHE A 24 2.94 -1.09 9.82
CA PHE A 24 1.89 -0.28 10.46
C PHE A 24 0.95 -1.08 11.39
N PRO A 25 0.31 -2.20 10.99
CA PRO A 25 -0.58 -2.95 11.89
C PRO A 25 0.14 -3.50 13.12
N PHE A 26 1.42 -3.84 13.00
CA PHE A 26 2.22 -4.39 14.09
C PHE A 26 2.62 -3.29 15.08
N ILE A 27 3.05 -2.13 14.58
CA ILE A 27 3.35 -0.96 15.43
C ILE A 27 2.07 -0.48 16.12
N LEU A 28 0.95 -0.44 15.39
CA LEU A 28 -0.35 -0.02 15.92
C LEU A 28 -0.79 -0.86 17.13
N LYS A 29 -0.50 -2.16 17.14
CA LYS A 29 -0.80 -3.05 18.27
C LYS A 29 0.10 -2.79 19.49
N GLY A 30 1.31 -2.26 19.27
CA GLY A 30 2.30 -2.01 20.31
C GLY A 30 2.19 -0.64 20.99
N VAL A 31 1.33 0.26 20.51
CA VAL A 31 1.21 1.63 21.03
C VAL A 31 -0.18 1.92 21.58
N ASN A 32 -0.25 2.72 22.65
CA ASN A 32 -1.50 3.14 23.29
C ASN A 32 -1.48 4.64 23.62
N GLY A 33 -2.66 5.23 23.85
CA GLY A 33 -2.80 6.62 24.29
C GLY A 33 -2.09 7.63 23.38
N GLU A 34 -1.25 8.48 23.97
CA GLU A 34 -0.52 9.56 23.27
C GLU A 34 0.42 9.05 22.17
N GLN A 35 1.11 7.92 22.41
CA GLN A 35 2.02 7.32 21.43
C GLN A 35 1.28 6.91 20.15
N LYS A 36 0.05 6.39 20.31
CA LYS A 36 -0.82 6.03 19.19
C LYS A 36 -1.22 7.27 18.38
N PHE A 37 -1.55 8.36 19.05
CA PHE A 37 -1.89 9.61 18.39
C PHE A 37 -0.70 10.15 17.58
N TRP A 38 0.51 10.13 18.15
CA TRP A 38 1.74 10.50 17.45
C TRP A 38 1.99 9.62 16.23
N LEU A 39 1.84 8.29 16.37
CA LEU A 39 1.97 7.33 15.27
C LEU A 39 1.01 7.67 14.12
N LEU A 40 -0.28 7.90 14.42
CA LEU A 40 -1.29 8.23 13.40
C LEU A 40 -1.01 9.57 12.70
N ASN A 41 -0.36 10.52 13.38
CA ASN A 41 0.08 11.77 12.77
C ASN A 41 1.23 11.59 11.79
N VAL A 42 2.23 10.77 12.15
CA VAL A 42 3.34 10.44 11.25
C VAL A 42 2.80 9.68 10.04
N TYR A 43 1.96 8.67 10.27
CA TYR A 43 1.38 7.85 9.21
C TYR A 43 0.39 8.60 8.32
N ARG A 44 -0.15 9.76 8.75
CA ARG A 44 -0.99 10.61 7.89
C ARG A 44 -0.30 10.95 6.58
N TRP A 45 0.94 11.40 6.65
CA TRP A 45 1.72 11.77 5.47
C TRP A 45 2.02 10.55 4.61
N ILE A 46 2.35 9.43 5.23
CA ILE A 46 2.58 8.15 4.54
C ILE A 46 1.32 7.75 3.77
N PHE A 47 0.12 7.79 4.38
CA PHE A 47 -1.12 7.45 3.69
C PHE A 47 -1.42 8.37 2.49
N HIS A 48 -1.16 9.67 2.60
CA HIS A 48 -1.34 10.59 1.48
C HIS A 48 -0.36 10.31 0.34
N LEU A 49 0.93 10.11 0.66
CA LEU A 49 1.95 9.78 -0.32
C LEU A 49 1.69 8.43 -0.97
N SER A 50 1.23 7.43 -0.21
CA SER A 50 0.82 6.13 -0.76
C SER A 50 -0.39 6.24 -1.68
N HIS A 51 -1.38 7.10 -1.39
CA HIS A 51 -2.52 7.30 -2.31
C HIS A 51 -2.07 7.89 -3.64
N ALA A 52 -1.24 8.93 -3.62
CA ALA A 52 -0.62 9.46 -4.83
C ALA A 52 0.24 8.38 -5.52
N GLY A 53 0.97 7.60 -4.73
CA GLY A 53 1.79 6.48 -5.16
C GLY A 53 0.99 5.40 -5.87
N VAL A 54 -0.26 5.12 -5.50
CA VAL A 54 -1.12 4.15 -6.20
C VAL A 54 -1.34 4.61 -7.63
N ILE A 55 -1.72 5.87 -7.82
CA ILE A 55 -2.04 6.44 -9.14
C ILE A 55 -0.77 6.44 -10.00
N ILE A 56 0.35 6.92 -9.46
CA ILE A 56 1.63 7.00 -10.18
C ILE A 56 2.14 5.59 -10.51
N SER A 57 2.08 4.65 -9.57
CA SER A 57 2.56 3.27 -9.78
C SER A 57 1.70 2.52 -10.78
N LEU A 58 0.38 2.73 -10.76
CA LEU A 58 -0.52 2.11 -11.73
C LEU A 58 -0.27 2.67 -13.13
N ALA A 59 -0.20 4.00 -13.29
CA ALA A 59 0.08 4.62 -14.59
C ALA A 59 1.44 4.21 -15.15
N SER A 60 2.51 4.33 -14.35
CA SER A 60 3.86 3.92 -14.75
C SER A 60 3.97 2.41 -14.97
N GLY A 61 3.31 1.59 -14.15
CA GLY A 61 3.31 0.14 -14.28
C GLY A 61 2.64 -0.34 -15.56
N VAL A 62 1.53 0.30 -15.97
CA VAL A 62 0.89 0.05 -17.26
C VAL A 62 1.82 0.44 -18.40
N MET A 63 2.47 1.62 -18.34
CA MET A 63 3.42 2.03 -19.39
C MET A 63 4.64 1.12 -19.52
N LEU A 64 5.04 0.45 -18.44
CA LEU A 64 6.18 -0.47 -18.40
C LEU A 64 5.80 -1.93 -18.70
N ALA A 65 4.52 -2.24 -18.90
CA ALA A 65 4.07 -3.60 -19.15
C ALA A 65 4.30 -3.99 -20.61
N ASP A 66 5.00 -5.11 -20.84
CA ASP A 66 5.23 -5.63 -22.19
C ASP A 66 3.98 -6.26 -22.80
N THR A 67 3.12 -6.87 -21.97
CA THR A 67 1.90 -7.57 -22.44
C THR A 67 0.70 -7.28 -21.53
N TYR A 68 -0.31 -6.58 -22.09
CA TYR A 68 -1.52 -6.16 -21.36
C TYR A 68 -2.57 -7.26 -21.15
N LEU A 69 -2.50 -8.35 -21.90
CA LEU A 69 -3.48 -9.45 -21.87
C LEU A 69 -2.99 -10.69 -21.10
N SER A 70 -1.89 -10.57 -20.37
CA SER A 70 -1.35 -11.67 -19.57
C SER A 70 -2.13 -11.84 -18.26
N SER A 71 -2.29 -13.10 -17.80
CA SER A 71 -2.88 -13.39 -16.49
C SER A 71 -2.13 -12.69 -15.35
N TRP A 72 -0.81 -12.52 -15.48
CA TRP A 72 0.02 -11.77 -14.55
C TRP A 72 -0.38 -10.29 -14.47
N PHE A 73 -0.57 -9.63 -15.62
CA PHE A 73 -1.00 -8.23 -15.66
C PHE A 73 -2.36 -8.05 -14.97
N PHE A 74 -3.33 -8.93 -15.24
CA PHE A 74 -4.63 -8.88 -14.57
C PHE A 74 -4.52 -9.11 -13.05
N ALA A 75 -3.69 -10.05 -12.60
CA ALA A 75 -3.45 -10.27 -11.18
C ALA A 75 -2.89 -9.02 -10.49
N VAL A 76 -1.91 -8.37 -11.11
CA VAL A 76 -1.34 -7.10 -10.63
C VAL A 76 -2.40 -6.00 -10.57
N MET A 77 -3.23 -5.85 -11.60
CA MET A 77 -4.30 -4.85 -11.64
C MET A 77 -5.34 -5.07 -10.53
N ILE A 78 -5.75 -6.31 -10.29
CA ILE A 78 -6.67 -6.65 -9.20
C ILE A 78 -6.04 -6.31 -7.84
N LEU A 79 -4.77 -6.62 -7.64
CA LEU A 79 -4.07 -6.29 -6.40
C LEU A 79 -3.99 -4.78 -6.17
N TRP A 80 -3.78 -3.98 -7.21
CA TRP A 80 -3.82 -2.52 -7.10
C TRP A 80 -5.19 -2.01 -6.65
N LEU A 81 -6.29 -2.57 -7.16
CA LEU A 81 -7.64 -2.22 -6.71
C LEU A 81 -7.85 -2.56 -5.23
N VAL A 82 -7.40 -3.75 -4.80
CA VAL A 82 -7.48 -4.17 -3.39
C VAL A 82 -6.64 -3.25 -2.50
N ILE A 83 -5.39 -2.96 -2.88
CA ILE A 83 -4.51 -2.05 -2.14
C ILE A 83 -5.14 -0.66 -2.02
N SER A 84 -5.65 -0.12 -3.12
CA SER A 84 -6.31 1.20 -3.14
C SER A 84 -7.51 1.26 -2.19
N ALA A 85 -8.38 0.25 -2.24
CA ALA A 85 -9.55 0.15 -1.37
C ALA A 85 -9.15 0.04 0.11
N MET A 86 -8.21 -0.86 0.43
CA MET A 86 -7.75 -1.06 1.82
C MET A 86 -7.01 0.16 2.36
N LEU A 87 -6.20 0.83 1.53
CA LEU A 87 -5.53 2.08 1.89
C LEU A 87 -6.54 3.18 2.20
N GLY A 88 -7.61 3.30 1.42
CA GLY A 88 -8.70 4.23 1.67
C GLY A 88 -9.42 3.96 3.00
N PHE A 89 -9.75 2.70 3.29
CA PHE A 89 -10.36 2.34 4.58
C PHE A 89 -9.41 2.58 5.76
N THR A 90 -8.15 2.15 5.67
CA THR A 90 -7.14 2.37 6.71
C THR A 90 -6.96 3.86 7.00
N ALA A 91 -6.82 4.70 5.96
CA ALA A 91 -6.69 6.15 6.12
C ALA A 91 -7.95 6.78 6.73
N LYS A 92 -9.14 6.33 6.31
CA LYS A 92 -10.42 6.79 6.87
C LYS A 92 -10.51 6.52 8.38
N TYR A 93 -10.25 5.29 8.80
CA TYR A 93 -10.35 4.92 10.23
C TYR A 93 -9.22 5.55 11.06
N ALA A 94 -8.01 5.69 10.51
CA ALA A 94 -6.93 6.45 11.13
C ALA A 94 -7.32 7.91 11.37
N ARG A 95 -8.00 8.53 10.40
CA ARG A 95 -8.52 9.90 10.54
C ARG A 95 -9.58 10.00 11.63
N ILE A 96 -10.56 9.08 11.64
CA ILE A 96 -11.64 9.06 12.64
C ILE A 96 -11.07 8.95 14.06
N ILE A 97 -10.11 8.06 14.29
CA ILE A 97 -9.50 7.87 15.61
C ILE A 97 -8.67 9.09 16.02
N ARG A 98 -8.00 9.74 15.08
CA ARG A 98 -7.24 10.97 15.35
C ARG A 98 -8.14 12.17 15.66
N GLU A 99 -9.25 12.33 14.94
CA GLU A 99 -10.11 13.52 15.04
C GLU A 99 -11.25 13.36 16.07
N GLY A 100 -11.63 12.13 16.40
CA GLY A 100 -12.69 11.83 17.36
C GLY A 100 -12.14 11.67 18.78
N GLY A 101 -12.53 12.59 19.68
CA GLY A 101 -12.10 12.57 21.09
C GLY A 101 -12.57 11.34 21.90
N ALA A 102 -13.64 10.65 21.47
CA ALA A 102 -14.09 9.39 22.07
C ALA A 102 -13.84 8.23 21.08
N VAL A 103 -12.70 7.56 21.23
CA VAL A 103 -12.33 6.43 20.38
C VAL A 103 -13.16 5.21 20.75
N SER A 104 -14.00 4.75 19.83
CA SER A 104 -14.71 3.48 20.05
C SER A 104 -13.76 2.30 19.79
N VAL A 105 -13.82 1.28 20.66
CA VAL A 105 -13.07 0.01 20.50
C VAL A 105 -13.32 -0.63 19.13
N ILE A 106 -14.52 -0.41 18.57
CA ILE A 106 -14.90 -0.92 17.24
C ILE A 106 -14.05 -0.27 16.15
N GLU A 107 -13.83 1.04 16.21
CA GLU A 107 -13.05 1.75 15.20
C GLU A 107 -11.57 1.37 15.26
N GLU A 108 -11.01 1.15 16.45
CA GLU A 108 -9.64 0.66 16.59
C GLU A 108 -9.46 -0.73 15.98
N ARG A 109 -10.41 -1.62 16.26
CA ARG A 109 -10.41 -2.97 15.69
C ARG A 109 -10.52 -2.93 14.17
N ARG A 110 -11.35 -2.05 13.61
CA ARG A 110 -11.46 -1.84 12.16
C ARG A 110 -10.14 -1.34 11.58
N LEU A 111 -9.53 -0.32 12.16
CA LEU A 111 -8.23 0.18 11.71
C LEU A 111 -7.18 -0.92 11.68
N PHE A 112 -7.11 -1.75 12.73
CA PHE A 112 -6.18 -2.88 12.77
C PHE A 112 -6.44 -3.88 11.63
N TRP A 113 -7.68 -4.31 11.42
CA TRP A 113 -7.97 -5.28 10.36
C TRP A 113 -7.73 -4.73 8.95
N PHE A 114 -8.12 -3.49 8.67
CA PHE A 114 -7.85 -2.88 7.38
C PHE A 114 -6.36 -2.64 7.14
N SER A 115 -5.60 -2.24 8.16
CA SER A 115 -4.14 -2.11 8.05
C SER A 115 -3.43 -3.45 7.88
N LEU A 116 -3.92 -4.51 8.53
CA LEU A 116 -3.41 -5.86 8.35
C LEU A 116 -3.71 -6.38 6.93
N ALA A 117 -4.94 -6.22 6.45
CA ALA A 117 -5.32 -6.60 5.10
C ALA A 117 -4.54 -5.82 4.03
N LEU A 118 -4.33 -4.51 4.24
CA LEU A 118 -3.48 -3.67 3.40
C LEU A 118 -2.05 -4.20 3.36
N SER A 119 -1.48 -4.53 4.52
CA SER A 119 -0.11 -5.04 4.60
C SER A 119 0.03 -6.39 3.90
N ALA A 120 -0.95 -7.28 4.07
CA ALA A 120 -1.00 -8.56 3.35
C ALA A 120 -1.12 -8.36 1.83
N ALA A 121 -1.95 -7.42 1.37
CA ALA A 121 -2.10 -7.11 -0.05
C ALA A 121 -0.82 -6.52 -0.67
N VAL A 122 -0.15 -5.61 0.04
CA VAL A 122 1.15 -5.07 -0.38
C VAL A 122 2.21 -6.17 -0.43
N PHE A 123 2.28 -7.03 0.57
CA PHE A 123 3.20 -8.17 0.57
C PHE A 123 2.93 -9.11 -0.61
N LEU A 124 1.67 -9.46 -0.83
CA LEU A 124 1.26 -10.31 -1.95
C LEU A 124 1.61 -9.69 -3.31
N MET A 125 1.47 -8.38 -3.45
CA MET A 125 1.90 -7.65 -4.65
C MET A 125 3.40 -7.81 -4.93
N PHE A 126 4.26 -7.76 -3.91
CA PHE A 126 5.69 -8.06 -4.09
C PHE A 126 5.93 -9.52 -4.48
N VAL A 127 5.24 -10.47 -3.85
CA VAL A 127 5.35 -11.89 -4.21
C VAL A 127 4.95 -12.11 -5.67
N VAL A 128 3.81 -11.57 -6.13
CA VAL A 128 3.34 -11.69 -7.52
C VAL A 128 4.28 -11.00 -8.50
N LYS A 129 4.86 -9.84 -8.12
CA LYS A 129 5.82 -9.13 -8.97
C LYS A 129 7.10 -9.93 -9.19
N PHE A 130 7.58 -10.64 -8.17
CA PHE A 130 8.82 -11.41 -8.24
C PHE A 130 8.64 -12.89 -8.57
N ALA A 131 7.40 -13.38 -8.62
CA ALA A 131 7.10 -14.78 -8.93
C ALA A 131 7.78 -15.30 -10.23
N PRO A 132 7.76 -14.57 -11.37
CA PRO A 132 8.44 -15.04 -12.59
C PRO A 132 9.95 -15.24 -12.41
N TRP A 133 10.57 -14.41 -11.56
CA TRP A 133 11.99 -14.51 -11.25
C TRP A 133 12.31 -15.73 -10.37
N ILE A 134 11.36 -16.15 -9.54
CA ILE A 134 11.48 -17.32 -8.64
C ILE A 134 11.18 -18.62 -9.40
N THR A 135 10.20 -18.64 -10.29
CA THR A 135 9.81 -19.84 -11.05
C THR A 135 10.72 -20.12 -12.24
N GLY A 136 11.56 -19.16 -12.63
CA GLY A 136 12.47 -19.29 -13.78
C GLY A 136 11.78 -19.05 -15.13
N ASP A 137 10.51 -18.61 -15.12
CA ASP A 137 9.78 -18.21 -16.32
C ASP A 137 10.22 -16.80 -16.74
N LEU A 138 11.41 -16.72 -17.33
CA LEU A 138 11.90 -15.53 -18.04
C LEU A 138 11.30 -15.53 -19.45
N THR A 139 10.04 -15.07 -19.57
CA THR A 139 9.50 -14.64 -20.87
C THR A 139 9.84 -13.17 -21.12
#